data_AF-A0A8T6N692-F1
#
_entry.id   AF-A0A8T6N692-F1
#
_cell.length_a   1.000
_cell.length_b   1.000
_cell.length_c   1.000
_cell.angle_alpha   90.00
_cell.angle_beta   90.00
_cell.angle_gamma   90.00
#
_symmetry.space_group_name_H-M   'P 1'
#
loop_
_entity.id
_entity.type
_entity.pdbx_description
1 polymer ?
#
loop_
_entity_poly.entity_id
_entity_poly.type
_entity_poly.pdbx_seq_one_letter_code
_entity_poly.pdbx_strand_id
1 'polypeptide(L)'
;MEKGDIAPTVHKHIACWFEDLLITRQEEPPKRRFFRREKELTDDEWVKQEVRRWRVNEMPLKSVYHMVNQLDLGVEVYTYYEDDLVDSVEHWLARKGINVSVYAYPDLDTLIDDFKYNRDVHTLFTPYEEDAAILGFRATVALSDGTFGI
;
A
#
# COMPACT_ATOMS: atom_id res chain seq x y z
N MET A 1 13.68 -0.93 44.78
CA MET A 1 12.49 -0.28 44.21
C MET A 1 12.98 0.54 43.04
N GLU A 2 12.94 -0.04 41.84
CA GLU A 2 13.40 0.63 40.63
C GLU A 2 12.30 1.56 40.12
N LYS A 3 12.70 2.81 39.89
CA LYS A 3 11.89 3.89 39.33
C LYS A 3 11.63 3.61 37.85
N GLY A 4 10.44 4.01 37.42
CA GLY A 4 9.90 3.67 36.12
C GLY A 4 10.59 4.29 34.92
N ASP A 5 10.17 3.76 33.77
CA ASP A 5 9.90 4.48 32.53
C ASP A 5 9.19 3.47 31.62
N ILE A 6 7.86 3.37 31.72
CA ILE A 6 7.08 2.86 30.59
C ILE A 6 6.72 4.11 29.79
N ALA A 7 7.65 4.55 28.94
CA ALA A 7 7.27 5.42 27.85
C ALA A 7 6.16 4.68 27.10
N PRO A 8 5.00 5.30 26.80
CA PRO A 8 4.09 4.70 25.85
C PRO A 8 4.91 4.53 24.57
N THR A 9 5.10 3.29 24.12
CA THR A 9 5.65 3.03 22.80
C THR A 9 4.68 3.65 21.82
N VAL A 10 4.93 4.91 21.47
CA VAL A 10 4.31 5.57 20.33
C VAL A 10 4.88 4.81 19.14
N HIS A 11 4.24 3.70 18.79
CA HIS A 11 4.48 3.04 17.53
C HIS A 11 4.19 4.12 16.52
N LYS A 12 5.21 4.59 15.80
CA LYS A 12 4.98 5.57 14.75
C LYS A 12 4.24 4.80 13.66
N HIS A 13 2.96 5.10 13.48
CA HIS A 13 2.20 4.54 12.38
C HIS A 13 2.55 5.32 11.11
N ILE A 14 2.98 4.58 10.10
CA ILE A 14 3.31 5.07 8.78
C ILE A 14 2.33 4.39 7.82
N ALA A 15 1.80 5.14 6.86
CA ALA A 15 1.04 4.57 5.77
C ALA A 15 1.85 4.63 4.47
N CYS A 16 1.60 3.70 3.56
CA CYS A 16 2.14 3.77 2.20
C CYS A 16 1.12 3.25 1.19
N TRP A 17 1.12 3.81 -0.01
CA TRP A 17 0.26 3.34 -1.09
C TRP A 17 0.74 2.01 -1.67
N PHE A 18 -0.20 1.15 -2.03
CA PHE A 18 0.09 -0.12 -2.69
C PHE A 18 0.37 0.09 -4.18
N GLU A 19 -0.59 0.67 -4.88
CA GLU A 19 -0.52 0.99 -6.30
C GLU A 19 0.54 2.06 -6.56
N ASP A 20 1.24 1.90 -7.68
CA ASP A 20 2.31 2.75 -8.21
C ASP A 20 3.53 2.97 -7.29
N LEU A 21 3.45 2.62 -6.01
CA LEU A 21 4.55 2.66 -5.06
C LEU A 21 5.10 1.26 -4.75
N LEU A 22 4.31 0.33 -4.20
CA LEU A 22 4.79 -1.04 -3.92
C LEU A 22 4.72 -1.95 -5.14
N ILE A 23 3.75 -1.67 -6.02
CA ILE A 23 3.58 -2.38 -7.28
C ILE A 23 3.39 -1.39 -8.43
N THR A 24 3.54 -1.87 -9.65
CA THR A 24 3.04 -1.20 -10.85
C THR A 24 2.18 -2.17 -11.62
N ARG A 25 0.99 -1.72 -12.04
CA ARG A 25 0.08 -2.53 -12.85
C ARG A 25 0.60 -2.63 -14.29
N GLN A 26 0.75 -3.86 -14.80
CA GLN A 26 1.08 -4.07 -16.21
C GLN A 26 -0.17 -4.00 -17.08
N GLU A 27 -0.18 -3.07 -18.05
CA GLU A 27 -1.33 -2.83 -18.94
C GLU A 27 -1.52 -3.93 -20.01
N GLU A 28 -0.45 -4.59 -20.47
CA GLU A 28 -0.56 -5.67 -21.47
C GLU A 28 -0.09 -7.04 -20.90
N PRO A 29 -0.91 -8.09 -20.96
CA PRO A 29 -0.38 -9.45 -20.89
C PRO A 29 0.47 -9.71 -22.15
N PRO A 30 1.62 -10.40 -22.07
CA PRO A 30 2.39 -10.76 -23.25
C PRO A 30 1.49 -11.53 -24.22
N LYS A 31 1.29 -10.99 -25.44
CA LYS A 31 0.42 -11.52 -26.50
C LYS A 31 0.81 -12.95 -26.89
N ARG A 32 0.39 -13.94 -26.11
CA ARG A 32 0.29 -15.33 -26.57
C ARG A 32 -1.07 -15.48 -27.23
N ARG A 33 -1.07 -15.38 -28.56
CA ARG A 33 -2.20 -15.68 -29.46
C ARG A 33 -2.91 -16.95 -29.03
N PHE A 34 -4.03 -16.83 -28.32
CA PHE A 34 -5.04 -17.86 -28.23
C PHE A 34 -6.40 -17.19 -28.23
N PHE A 35 -7.21 -17.53 -29.24
CA PHE A 35 -8.62 -17.18 -29.31
C PHE A 35 -9.31 -17.65 -28.04
N ARG A 36 -9.68 -16.72 -27.16
CA ARG A 36 -10.51 -17.02 -25.99
C ARG A 36 -11.78 -16.19 -26.13
N ARG A 37 -12.92 -16.88 -26.23
CA ARG A 37 -14.26 -16.28 -26.13
C ARG A 37 -14.30 -15.39 -24.89
N GLU A 38 -14.78 -14.16 -25.05
CA GLU A 38 -15.22 -13.31 -23.93
C GLU A 38 -16.24 -14.12 -23.13
N LYS A 39 -15.80 -14.59 -21.97
CA LYS A 39 -16.65 -15.19 -20.96
C LYS A 39 -16.64 -14.19 -19.83
N GLU A 40 -17.82 -13.80 -19.34
CA GLU A 40 -17.94 -13.00 -18.13
C GLU A 40 -17.13 -13.71 -17.03
N LEU A 41 -16.14 -13.00 -16.49
CA LEU A 41 -15.28 -13.51 -15.44
C LEU A 41 -16.06 -13.45 -14.14
N THR A 42 -15.92 -14.50 -13.32
CA THR A 42 -16.35 -14.43 -11.92
C THR A 42 -15.42 -13.49 -11.14
N ASP A 43 -15.88 -12.91 -10.04
CA ASP A 43 -15.10 -11.98 -9.20
C ASP A 43 -13.76 -12.61 -8.77
N ASP A 44 -13.81 -13.88 -8.37
CA ASP A 44 -12.65 -14.71 -8.04
C ASP A 44 -11.61 -14.84 -9.17
N GLU A 45 -12.08 -14.97 -10.41
CA GLU A 45 -11.21 -15.06 -11.58
C GLU A 45 -10.66 -13.70 -11.98
N TRP A 46 -11.43 -12.63 -11.76
CA TRP A 46 -11.00 -11.26 -11.95
C TRP A 46 -9.88 -10.87 -10.97
N VAL A 47 -10.07 -11.10 -9.67
CA VAL A 47 -9.05 -10.89 -8.62
C VAL A 47 -7.76 -11.62 -8.96
N LYS A 48 -7.84 -12.91 -9.32
CA LYS A 48 -6.67 -13.70 -9.72
C LYS A 48 -5.97 -13.16 -10.96
N GLN A 49 -6.71 -12.59 -11.91
CA GLN A 49 -6.11 -11.95 -13.09
C GLN A 49 -5.44 -10.63 -12.74
N GLU A 50 -6.05 -9.84 -11.86
CA GLU A 50 -5.51 -8.56 -11.42
C GLU A 50 -4.18 -8.75 -10.67
N VAL A 51 -4.14 -9.65 -9.69
CA VAL A 51 -2.92 -9.98 -8.93
C VAL A 51 -1.76 -10.44 -9.83
N ARG A 52 -2.06 -11.08 -10.97
CA ARG A 52 -1.05 -11.53 -11.94
C ARG A 52 -0.43 -10.38 -12.76
N ARG A 53 -1.09 -9.23 -12.81
CA ARG A 53 -0.60 -8.03 -13.51
C ARG A 53 0.31 -7.17 -12.64
N TRP A 54 0.42 -7.47 -11.35
CA TRP A 54 1.26 -6.71 -10.44
C TRP A 54 2.73 -7.01 -10.67
N ARG A 55 3.47 -5.98 -11.07
CA ARG A 55 4.93 -5.97 -11.07
C ARG A 55 5.41 -5.36 -9.77
N VAL A 56 6.36 -6.00 -9.11
CA VAL A 56 6.94 -5.51 -7.84
C VAL A 56 7.85 -4.32 -8.08
N ASN A 57 7.72 -3.29 -7.25
CA ASN A 57 8.72 -2.24 -7.08
C ASN A 57 9.65 -2.64 -5.93
N GLU A 58 10.84 -3.15 -6.27
CA GLU A 58 11.70 -3.83 -5.31
C GLU A 58 12.17 -2.94 -4.16
N MET A 59 12.54 -1.69 -4.46
CA MET A 59 13.13 -0.79 -3.47
C MET A 59 12.10 -0.37 -2.42
N PRO A 60 10.92 0.19 -2.79
CA PRO A 60 9.85 0.47 -1.82
C PRO A 60 9.44 -0.76 -1.01
N LEU A 61 9.29 -1.92 -1.65
CA LEU A 61 8.89 -3.15 -0.94
C LEU A 61 9.93 -3.59 0.09
N LYS A 62 11.24 -3.52 -0.24
CA LYS A 62 12.32 -3.81 0.71
C LYS A 62 12.35 -2.81 1.88
N SER A 63 12.06 -1.54 1.62
CA SER A 63 11.95 -0.52 2.66
C SER A 63 10.81 -0.83 3.62
N VAL A 64 9.62 -1.20 3.12
CA VAL A 64 8.50 -1.65 3.97
C VAL A 64 8.86 -2.88 4.77
N TYR A 65 9.45 -3.89 4.13
CA TYR A 65 9.92 -5.09 4.82
C TYR A 65 10.87 -4.75 5.97
N HIS A 66 11.81 -3.82 5.76
CA HIS A 66 12.75 -3.39 6.79
C HIS A 66 12.04 -2.63 7.93
N MET A 67 11.14 -1.71 7.61
CA MET A 67 10.38 -0.94 8.60
C MET A 67 9.56 -1.85 9.51
N VAL A 68 8.86 -2.83 8.94
CA VAL A 68 8.02 -3.77 9.70
C VAL A 68 8.87 -4.75 10.49
N ASN A 69 9.80 -5.45 9.83
CA ASN A 69 10.46 -6.61 10.46
C ASN A 69 11.73 -6.30 11.23
N GLN A 70 12.38 -5.17 10.97
CA GLN A 70 13.67 -4.82 11.60
C GLN A 70 13.55 -3.62 12.55
N LEU A 71 12.66 -2.68 12.24
CA LEU A 71 12.45 -1.48 13.05
C LEU A 71 11.20 -1.55 13.93
N ASP A 72 10.37 -2.59 13.79
CA ASP A 72 9.13 -2.80 14.55
C ASP A 72 8.19 -1.58 14.47
N LEU A 73 8.11 -0.99 13.27
CA LEU A 73 7.22 0.14 13.00
C LEU A 73 5.84 -0.36 12.57
N GLY A 74 4.80 0.31 13.05
CA GLY A 74 3.44 0.12 12.55
C GLY A 74 3.37 0.64 11.12
N VAL A 75 3.25 -0.25 10.15
CA VAL A 75 3.05 0.12 8.74
C VAL A 75 1.67 -0.32 8.30
N GLU A 76 0.93 0.61 7.73
CA GLU A 76 -0.36 0.40 7.09
C GLU A 76 -0.21 0.58 5.58
N VAL A 77 -0.95 -0.20 4.81
CA VAL A 77 -0.92 -0.12 3.35
C VAL A 77 -2.27 0.37 2.86
N TYR A 78 -2.28 1.42 2.06
CA TYR A 78 -3.50 1.98 1.50
C TYR A 78 -3.64 1.60 0.03
N THR A 79 -4.88 1.43 -0.42
CA THR A 79 -5.17 1.01 -1.79
C THR A 79 -6.43 1.66 -2.31
N TYR A 80 -6.42 2.02 -3.60
CA TYR A 80 -7.59 2.52 -4.33
C TYR A 80 -8.38 1.37 -4.97
N TYR A 81 -7.86 0.14 -4.86
CA TYR A 81 -8.61 -1.05 -5.17
C TYR A 81 -9.85 -1.19 -4.27
N GLU A 82 -10.87 -1.85 -4.82
CA GLU A 82 -12.10 -2.19 -4.12
C GLU A 82 -11.82 -3.14 -2.94
N ASP A 83 -12.71 -3.15 -1.96
CA ASP A 83 -12.60 -3.98 -0.74
C ASP A 83 -12.33 -5.46 -1.05
N ASP A 84 -12.89 -5.99 -2.14
CA ASP A 84 -12.70 -7.38 -2.58
C ASP A 84 -11.24 -7.74 -2.89
N LEU A 85 -10.38 -6.75 -3.15
CA LEU A 85 -8.95 -6.93 -3.39
C LEU A 85 -8.09 -6.78 -2.13
N VAL A 86 -8.61 -6.21 -1.04
CA VAL A 86 -7.87 -5.96 0.21
C VAL A 86 -7.24 -7.24 0.73
N ASP A 87 -8.04 -8.29 0.90
CA ASP A 87 -7.56 -9.61 1.33
C ASP A 87 -6.47 -10.14 0.40
N SER A 88 -6.61 -9.92 -0.90
CA SER A 88 -5.62 -10.39 -1.88
C SER A 88 -4.31 -9.62 -1.80
N VAL A 89 -4.36 -8.32 -1.51
CA VAL A 89 -3.18 -7.49 -1.24
C VAL A 89 -2.49 -7.97 0.04
N GLU A 90 -3.23 -8.18 1.13
CA GLU A 90 -2.69 -8.68 2.40
C GLU A 90 -2.01 -10.04 2.23
N HIS A 91 -2.70 -11.00 1.61
CA HIS A 91 -2.12 -12.32 1.32
C HIS A 91 -0.90 -12.23 0.41
N TRP A 92 -0.87 -11.27 -0.52
CA TRP A 92 0.28 -11.06 -1.38
C TRP A 92 1.48 -10.51 -0.60
N LEU A 93 1.26 -9.51 0.27
CA LEU A 93 2.30 -8.93 1.13
C LEU A 93 2.81 -9.94 2.17
N ALA A 94 1.92 -10.73 2.76
CA ALA A 94 2.28 -11.79 3.70
C ALA A 94 3.21 -12.83 3.06
N ARG A 95 2.98 -13.20 1.79
CA ARG A 95 3.90 -14.07 1.03
C ARG A 95 5.28 -13.44 0.78
N LYS A 96 5.40 -12.12 0.91
CA LYS A 96 6.68 -11.38 0.87
C LYS A 96 7.29 -11.19 2.26
N GLY A 97 6.67 -11.72 3.30
CA GLY A 97 7.12 -11.58 4.69
C GLY A 97 6.78 -10.22 5.30
N ILE A 98 5.75 -9.54 4.78
CA ILE A 98 5.27 -8.26 5.28
C ILE A 98 3.85 -8.50 5.81
N ASN A 99 3.68 -8.49 7.13
CA ASN A 99 2.38 -8.66 7.77
C ASN A 99 1.87 -7.31 8.26
N VAL A 100 0.94 -6.71 7.50
CA VAL A 100 0.44 -5.35 7.68
C VAL A 100 -1.04 -5.32 7.36
N SER A 101 -1.77 -4.37 7.94
CA SER A 101 -3.16 -4.11 7.60
C SER A 101 -3.25 -3.33 6.30
N VAL A 102 -4.17 -3.75 5.43
CA VAL A 102 -4.49 -3.02 4.19
C VAL A 102 -5.85 -2.32 4.32
N TYR A 103 -5.93 -1.06 3.91
CA TYR A 103 -7.16 -0.28 3.93
C TYR A 103 -7.48 0.24 2.53
N ALA A 104 -8.70 -0.04 2.06
CA ALA A 104 -9.20 0.50 0.82
C ALA A 104 -9.78 1.91 1.03
N TYR A 105 -9.45 2.80 0.11
CA TYR A 105 -10.05 4.12 0.00
C TYR A 105 -10.63 4.25 -1.41
N PRO A 106 -11.92 4.52 -1.58
CA PRO A 106 -12.52 4.64 -2.92
C PRO A 106 -12.06 5.92 -3.65
N ASP A 107 -11.72 6.96 -2.89
CA ASP A 107 -11.32 8.26 -3.39
C ASP A 107 -10.52 9.05 -2.33
N LEU A 108 -9.88 10.13 -2.80
CA LEU A 108 -9.09 11.02 -1.96
C LEU A 108 -9.94 11.74 -0.90
N ASP A 109 -11.21 12.05 -1.16
CA ASP A 109 -12.07 12.74 -0.21
C ASP A 109 -12.33 11.88 1.04
N THR A 110 -12.52 10.57 0.84
CA THR A 110 -12.67 9.58 1.91
C THR A 110 -11.39 9.47 2.74
N LEU A 111 -10.23 9.46 2.08
CA LEU A 111 -8.92 9.48 2.77
C LEU A 111 -8.75 10.75 3.60
N ILE A 112 -9.07 11.92 3.04
CA ILE A 112 -8.99 13.19 3.75
C ILE A 112 -9.89 13.19 4.98
N ASP A 113 -11.10 12.64 4.87
CA ASP A 113 -12.00 12.56 6.00
C ASP A 113 -11.46 11.63 7.09
N ASP A 114 -10.94 10.45 6.73
CA ASP A 114 -10.31 9.55 7.69
C ASP A 114 -9.14 10.22 8.41
N PHE A 115 -8.24 10.91 7.70
CA PHE A 115 -7.09 11.60 8.30
C PHE A 115 -7.47 12.69 9.30
N LYS A 116 -8.68 13.26 9.24
CA LYS A 116 -9.14 14.21 10.26
C LYS A 116 -9.29 13.53 11.63
N TYR A 117 -9.70 12.27 11.64
CA TYR A 117 -10.01 11.51 12.84
C TYR A 117 -8.87 10.55 13.22
N ASN A 118 -8.19 9.96 12.24
CA ASN A 118 -7.05 9.09 12.40
C ASN A 118 -5.77 9.92 12.61
N ARG A 119 -5.40 10.11 13.87
CA ARG A 119 -4.23 10.90 14.27
C ARG A 119 -2.96 10.08 14.45
N ASP A 120 -3.08 8.76 14.37
CA ASP A 120 -1.98 7.85 14.67
C ASP A 120 -1.02 7.73 13.49
N VAL A 121 -1.54 7.81 12.25
CA VAL A 121 -0.73 7.85 11.03
C VAL A 121 -0.02 9.20 10.91
N HIS A 122 1.30 9.19 11.10
CA HIS A 122 2.13 10.39 11.07
C HIS A 122 2.55 10.79 9.66
N THR A 123 2.80 9.82 8.79
CA THR A 123 3.30 10.05 7.44
C THR A 123 2.72 9.02 6.49
N LEU A 124 2.16 9.49 5.38
CA LEU A 124 1.73 8.72 4.22
C LEU A 124 2.76 8.86 3.10
N PHE A 125 3.36 7.76 2.68
CA PHE A 125 4.19 7.72 1.47
C PHE A 125 3.29 7.47 0.26
N THR A 126 3.28 8.42 -0.68
CA THR A 126 2.41 8.38 -1.85
C THR A 126 3.18 8.60 -3.14
N PRO A 127 2.86 7.89 -4.24
CA PRO A 127 3.37 8.21 -5.56
C PRO A 127 2.62 9.38 -6.20
N TYR A 128 1.49 9.81 -5.61
CA TYR A 128 0.60 10.83 -6.17
C TYR A 128 0.93 12.21 -5.58
N GLU A 129 1.53 13.09 -6.39
CA GLU A 129 1.90 14.45 -5.98
C GLU A 129 0.68 15.30 -5.58
N GLU A 130 -0.46 15.11 -6.26
CA GLU A 130 -1.70 15.83 -5.98
C GLU A 130 -2.23 15.50 -4.58
N ASP A 131 -2.29 14.20 -4.23
CA ASP A 131 -2.68 13.73 -2.90
C ASP A 131 -1.74 14.30 -1.82
N ALA A 132 -0.43 14.32 -2.10
CA ALA A 132 0.55 14.88 -1.18
C ALA A 132 0.37 16.38 -0.97
N ALA A 133 0.09 17.14 -2.04
CA ALA A 133 -0.16 18.57 -1.96
C ALA A 133 -1.39 18.90 -1.10
N ILE A 134 -2.42 18.05 -1.15
CA ILE A 134 -3.66 18.24 -0.38
C ILE A 134 -3.49 17.83 1.08
N LEU A 135 -2.82 16.71 1.36
CA LEU A 135 -2.57 16.22 2.71
C LEU A 135 -1.45 16.99 3.44
N GLY A 136 -0.62 17.73 2.69
CA GLY A 136 0.43 18.60 3.21
C GLY A 136 1.49 17.84 4.02
N PHE A 137 1.82 18.33 5.22
CA PHE A 137 2.89 17.77 6.07
C PHE A 137 2.73 16.31 6.48
N ARG A 138 1.54 15.72 6.28
CA ARG A 138 1.27 14.32 6.59
C ARG A 138 1.57 13.37 5.43
N ALA A 139 1.88 13.88 4.25
CA ALA A 139 2.21 13.07 3.10
C ALA A 139 3.61 13.39 2.57
N THR A 140 4.27 12.39 1.99
CA THR A 140 5.58 12.52 1.37
C THR A 140 5.58 11.77 0.06
N VAL A 141 6.00 12.44 -1.01
CA VAL A 141 6.05 11.84 -2.33
C VAL A 141 7.19 10.83 -2.38
N ALA A 142 6.89 9.58 -2.70
CA ALA A 142 7.84 8.50 -2.87
C ALA A 142 7.64 7.83 -4.24
N LEU A 143 8.73 7.63 -4.96
CA LEU A 143 8.73 7.06 -6.30
C LEU A 143 8.96 5.54 -6.27
N SER A 144 8.54 4.88 -7.34
CA SER A 144 8.69 3.42 -7.52
C SER A 144 10.14 2.92 -7.49
N ASP A 145 11.12 3.81 -7.73
CA ASP A 145 12.54 3.50 -7.66
C ASP A 145 13.12 3.59 -6.23
N GLY A 146 12.30 4.01 -5.26
CA GLY A 146 12.68 4.17 -3.85
C GLY A 146 13.25 5.54 -3.50
N THR A 147 13.22 6.51 -4.41
CA THR A 147 13.60 7.90 -4.14
C THR A 147 12.40 8.75 -3.71
N PHE A 148 12.66 9.88 -3.06
CA PHE A 148 11.61 10.84 -2.71
C PHE A 148 11.43 11.87 -3.84
N GLY A 149 10.19 12.15 -4.19
CA GLY A 149 9.84 13.25 -5.10
C GLY A 149 10.13 14.60 -4.45
N ILE A 150 10.48 15.60 -5.28
CA ILE A 150 10.73 17.00 -4.86
C ILE A 150 9.52 17.84 -5.23
#